data_AF-A0A975XMR1-F1
#
_entry.id   AF-A0A975XMR1-F1
#
_cell.length_a   1.000
_cell.length_b   1.000
_cell.length_c   1.000
_cell.angle_alpha   90.00
_cell.angle_beta   90.00
_cell.angle_gamma   90.00
#
_symmetry.space_group_name_H-M   'P 1'
#
loop_
_entity.id
_entity.type
_entity.pdbx_description
1 polymer ?
#
loop_
_entity_poly.entity_id
_entity_poly.type
_entity_poly.pdbx_seq_one_letter_code
_entity_poly.pdbx_strand_id
1 'polypeptide(L)'
;MPDTWGREPQSAPPQPPLFSVLSGNPSEEELAALAAVVMGLTADDGASRPAPESARRTWHRRRMLSLAPKPGPGSWRRSFR
;
A
#
# COMPACT_ATOMS: atom_id res chain seq x y z
N MET A 1 19.07 21.65 44.28
CA MET A 1 18.97 20.60 43.25
C MET A 1 17.72 20.90 42.44
N PRO A 2 17.79 21.23 41.14
CA PRO A 2 16.59 21.47 40.35
C PRO A 2 15.96 20.13 39.91
N ASP A 3 14.63 20.08 39.96
CA ASP A 3 13.82 18.88 39.72
C ASP A 3 13.83 18.46 38.24
N THR A 4 14.30 17.25 37.94
CA THR A 4 14.38 16.68 36.58
C THR A 4 13.11 15.97 36.11
N TRP A 5 12.02 16.06 36.88
CA TRP A 5 10.78 15.30 36.62
C TRP A 5 9.73 16.06 35.77
N GLY A 6 10.01 17.29 35.36
CA GLY A 6 9.11 18.13 34.55
C GLY A 6 9.33 18.05 33.03
N ARG A 7 9.89 16.96 32.49
CA ARG A 7 10.01 16.80 31.03
C ARG A 7 8.63 16.47 30.46
N GLU A 8 7.87 17.49 30.10
CA GLU A 8 6.73 17.33 29.20
C GLU A 8 7.22 16.66 27.90
N PRO A 9 6.59 15.58 27.42
CA PRO A 9 6.85 15.06 26.09
C PRO A 9 6.73 16.20 25.07
N GLN A 10 7.87 16.60 24.54
CA GLN A 10 7.93 17.54 23.43
C GLN A 10 7.15 16.91 22.26
N SER A 11 5.96 17.43 21.98
CA SER A 11 5.13 16.98 20.86
C SER A 11 5.90 17.22 19.57
N ALA A 12 6.23 16.14 18.85
CA ALA A 12 6.88 16.21 17.56
C ALA A 12 5.94 16.93 16.55
N PRO A 13 6.48 17.67 15.57
CA PRO A 13 5.65 18.31 14.56
C PRO A 13 4.78 17.24 13.86
N PRO A 14 3.49 17.55 13.56
CA PRO A 14 2.58 16.58 13.00
C PRO A 14 3.10 16.10 11.64
N GLN A 15 3.37 14.80 11.54
CA GLN A 15 3.73 14.16 10.28
C GLN A 15 2.46 14.01 9.43
N PRO A 16 2.57 14.12 8.09
CA PRO A 16 1.44 13.85 7.21
C PRO A 16 0.96 12.39 7.39
N PRO A 17 -0.35 12.12 7.36
CA PRO A 17 -0.89 10.78 7.53
C PRO A 17 -0.49 9.86 6.38
N LEU A 18 -0.22 8.58 6.67
CA LEU A 18 0.19 7.58 5.68
C LEU A 18 -0.93 7.24 4.67
N PHE A 19 -2.18 7.27 5.12
CA PHE A 19 -3.38 7.09 4.30
C PHE A 19 -4.59 7.77 4.98
N SER A 20 -5.69 7.92 4.24
CA SER A 20 -6.95 8.50 4.75
C SER A 20 -8.14 7.61 4.43
N VAL A 21 -9.17 7.65 5.29
CA VAL A 21 -10.44 6.94 5.10
C VAL A 21 -11.38 7.86 4.34
N LEU A 22 -11.78 7.48 3.13
CA LEU A 22 -12.68 8.28 2.29
C LEU A 22 -14.17 8.01 2.56
N SER A 23 -14.49 6.85 3.14
CA SER A 23 -15.87 6.43 3.39
C SER A 23 -15.97 5.42 4.53
N GLY A 24 -17.07 5.43 5.27
CA GLY A 24 -17.31 4.55 6.42
C GLY A 24 -16.75 5.12 7.72
N ASN A 25 -16.85 4.35 8.81
CA ASN A 25 -16.31 4.69 10.12
C ASN A 25 -15.66 3.45 10.76
N PRO A 26 -14.46 3.05 10.30
CA PRO A 26 -13.77 1.88 10.82
C PRO A 26 -13.34 2.07 12.27
N SER A 27 -13.24 0.99 13.02
CA SER A 27 -12.72 1.04 14.38
C SER A 27 -11.19 1.24 14.39
N GLU A 28 -10.65 1.66 15.53
CA GLU A 28 -9.19 1.83 15.69
C GLU A 28 -8.45 0.50 15.49
N GLU A 29 -9.05 -0.61 15.94
CA GLU A 29 -8.49 -1.95 15.79
C GLU A 29 -8.43 -2.37 14.32
N GLU A 30 -9.45 -2.03 13.52
CA GLU A 30 -9.47 -2.31 12.08
C GLU A 30 -8.39 -1.50 11.34
N LEU A 31 -8.19 -0.23 11.73
CA LEU A 31 -7.12 0.60 11.18
C LEU A 31 -5.73 0.05 11.53
N ALA A 32 -5.53 -0.39 12.77
CA ALA A 32 -4.28 -1.01 13.21
C ALA A 32 -4.00 -2.33 12.45
N ALA A 33 -5.01 -3.17 12.28
CA ALA A 33 -4.90 -4.41 11.52
C ALA A 33 -4.54 -4.16 10.05
N LEU A 34 -5.18 -3.17 9.41
CA LEU A 34 -4.87 -2.78 8.03
C LEU A 34 -3.41 -2.31 7.90
N ALA A 35 -2.95 -1.45 8.81
CA ALA A 35 -1.56 -0.96 8.79
C ALA A 35 -0.55 -2.11 8.92
N ALA A 36 -0.81 -3.08 9.80
CA ALA A 36 0.03 -4.27 9.96
C ALA A 36 0.11 -5.10 8.67
N VAL A 37 -1.02 -5.30 7.97
CA VAL A 37 -1.06 -6.01 6.68
C VAL A 37 -0.28 -5.27 5.61
N VAL A 38 -0.45 -3.95 5.48
CA VAL A 38 0.29 -3.15 4.50
C VAL A 38 1.79 -3.23 4.74
N MET A 39 2.24 -3.08 5.99
CA MET A 39 3.65 -3.23 6.35
C MET A 39 4.20 -4.62 5.98
N GLY A 40 3.44 -5.69 6.28
CA GLY A 40 3.82 -7.05 5.92
C GLY A 40 3.97 -7.27 4.41
N LEU A 41 3.06 -6.72 3.59
CA LEU A 41 3.15 -6.82 2.13
C LEU A 41 4.35 -6.06 1.56
N THR A 42 4.70 -4.90 2.12
CA THR A 42 5.85 -4.12 1.66
C THR A 42 7.20 -4.72 2.05
N ALA A 43 7.24 -5.56 3.09
CA ALA A 43 8.47 -6.24 3.51
C ALA A 43 8.93 -7.30 2.50
N ASP A 44 8.02 -7.84 1.69
CA ASP A 44 8.27 -8.95 0.75
C ASP A 44 8.58 -8.46 -0.70
N ASP A 45 8.44 -7.17 -0.97
CA ASP A 45 8.58 -6.56 -2.31
C ASP A 45 10.05 -6.48 -2.81
N GLY A 46 11.02 -7.00 -2.04
CA GLY A 46 12.43 -7.14 -2.46
C GLY A 46 12.65 -8.11 -3.63
N ALA A 47 11.68 -8.93 -3.98
CA ALA A 47 11.73 -9.85 -5.11
C ALA A 47 10.84 -9.35 -6.27
N SER A 48 11.22 -8.25 -6.92
CA SER A 48 10.65 -7.89 -8.23
C SER A 48 11.09 -8.93 -9.26
N ARG A 49 10.39 -10.07 -9.30
CA ARG A 49 10.60 -11.08 -10.32
C ARG A 49 10.08 -10.51 -11.64
N PRO A 50 10.92 -10.29 -12.66
CA PRO A 50 10.45 -9.79 -13.93
C PRO A 50 9.39 -10.74 -14.47
N ALA A 51 8.26 -10.18 -14.92
CA ALA A 51 7.21 -10.97 -15.54
C ALA A 51 7.80 -11.75 -16.73
N PRO A 52 7.55 -13.06 -16.84
CA PRO A 52 8.11 -13.86 -17.91
C PRO A 52 7.66 -13.33 -19.28
N GLU A 53 8.53 -13.42 -20.29
CA GLU A 53 8.29 -12.90 -21.66
C GLU A 53 6.99 -13.43 -22.30
N SER A 54 6.54 -14.63 -21.90
CA SER A 54 5.23 -15.19 -22.28
C SER A 54 4.04 -14.35 -21.79
N ALA A 55 4.15 -13.70 -20.63
CA ALA A 55 3.12 -12.81 -20.10
C ALA A 55 3.00 -11.54 -20.96
N ARG A 56 4.12 -11.00 -21.47
CA ARG A 56 4.13 -9.84 -22.37
C ARG A 56 3.43 -10.12 -23.69
N ARG A 57 3.76 -11.25 -24.34
CA ARG A 57 3.12 -11.68 -25.60
C ARG A 57 1.61 -11.92 -25.44
N THR A 58 1.21 -12.56 -24.35
CA THR A 58 -0.21 -12.83 -24.05
C THR A 58 -0.99 -11.53 -23.83
N TRP A 59 -0.37 -10.56 -23.17
CA TRP A 59 -0.96 -9.25 -22.93
C TRP A 59 -1.14 -8.44 -24.22
N HIS A 60 -0.12 -8.36 -25.07
CA HIS A 60 -0.20 -7.63 -26.35
C HIS A 60 -1.36 -8.14 -27.20
N ARG A 61 -1.50 -9.47 -27.29
CA ARG A 61 -2.62 -10.11 -28.00
C ARG A 61 -3.97 -9.73 -27.40
N ARG A 62 -4.12 -9.76 -26.07
CA ARG A 62 -5.39 -9.37 -25.40
C ARG A 62 -5.75 -7.91 -25.62
N ARG A 63 -4.76 -7.01 -25.63
CA ARG A 63 -4.97 -5.57 -25.89
C ARG A 63 -5.45 -5.34 -27.32
N MET A 64 -4.86 -5.99 -28.31
CA MET A 64 -5.30 -5.91 -29.72
C MET A 64 -6.74 -6.41 -29.92
N LEU A 65 -7.18 -7.34 -29.07
CA LEU A 65 -8.53 -7.91 -29.10
C LEU A 65 -9.52 -7.17 -28.18
N SER A 66 -9.13 -6.05 -27.57
CA SER A 66 -9.96 -5.28 -26.61
C SER A 66 -10.55 -6.14 -25.49
N LEU A 67 -9.85 -7.22 -25.10
CA LEU A 67 -10.33 -8.10 -24.04
C LEU A 67 -10.17 -7.44 -22.68
N ALA A 68 -11.15 -7.64 -21.81
CA ALA A 68 -11.08 -7.16 -20.42
C ALA A 68 -9.75 -7.61 -19.75
N PRO A 69 -9.14 -6.76 -18.91
CA PRO A 69 -7.96 -7.13 -18.13
C PRO A 69 -8.22 -8.43 -17.38
N LYS A 70 -7.25 -9.36 -17.40
CA LYS A 70 -7.38 -10.57 -16.60
C LYS A 70 -7.34 -10.14 -15.13
N PRO A 71 -8.37 -10.45 -14.31
CA PRO A 71 -8.33 -10.17 -12.88
C PRO A 71 -7.17 -10.94 -12.26
N GLY A 72 -6.47 -10.31 -11.32
CA GLY A 72 -5.34 -10.92 -10.62
C GLY A 72 -4.45 -9.92 -9.89
N PRO A 73 -3.50 -10.42 -9.09
CA PRO A 73 -2.57 -9.59 -8.32
C PRO A 73 -1.84 -8.58 -9.21
N GLY A 74 -1.83 -7.31 -8.80
CA GLY A 74 -1.16 -6.23 -9.53
C GLY A 74 -1.85 -5.74 -10.81
N SER A 75 -3.06 -6.23 -11.15
CA SER A 75 -3.84 -5.71 -12.29
C SER A 75 -4.21 -4.23 -12.13
N TRP A 76 -4.52 -3.82 -10.89
CA TRP A 76 -4.88 -2.45 -10.50
C TRP A 76 -3.77 -1.40 -10.72
N ARG A 77 -2.49 -1.80 -10.65
CA ARG A 77 -1.33 -0.92 -10.90
C ARG A 77 -1.34 -0.27 -12.29
N ARG A 78 -2.18 -0.77 -13.20
CA ARG A 78 -2.25 -0.35 -14.60
C ARG A 78 -3.53 0.44 -14.92
N SER A 79 -4.47 0.51 -13.97
CA SER A 79 -5.68 1.35 -14.05
C SER A 79 -5.42 2.79 -13.62
N PHE A 80 -4.34 3.02 -12.86
CA PHE A 80 -3.87 4.35 -12.49
C PHE A 80 -2.86 4.82 -13.54
N ARG A 81 -3.33 5.36 -14.66
CA ARG A 81 -2.51 6.18 -15.56
C ARG A 81 -3.37 7.20 -16.28
#